data_AF-X1DY69-F1
#
_entry.id   AF-X1DY69-F1
#
_cell.length_a   1.000
_cell.length_b   1.000
_cell.length_c   1.000
_cell.angle_alpha   90.00
_cell.angle_beta   90.00
_cell.angle_gamma   90.00
#
_symmetry.space_group_name_H-M   'P 1'
#
loop_
_entity.id
_entity.type
_entity.pdbx_description
1 polymer ?
#
loop_
_entity_poly.entity_id
_entity_poly.type
_entity_poly.pdbx_seq_one_letter_code
_entity_poly.pdbx_strand_id
1 'polypeptide(L)'
;MPWVSVEKKVIGTVELREEGVPPVVPPVVPPSPIIASFIDEHRKLKAIIDKHGTRGECVTRGTMESEGEVMGERMDMHIQKFKEHDVFESITEEGFCGKEALKRLKTKLEVEL
;
A
#
# COMPACT_ATOMS: atom_id res chain seq x y z
N MET A 1 -10.56 49.78 10.42
CA MET A 1 -11.25 48.80 11.30
C MET A 1 -10.20 48.19 12.23
N PRO A 2 -10.54 47.95 13.49
CA PRO A 2 -9.63 48.07 14.63
C PRO A 2 -8.84 46.78 14.90
N TRP A 3 -7.57 46.96 15.27
CA TRP A 3 -6.79 45.93 15.95
C TRP A 3 -7.13 46.03 17.44
N VAL A 4 -7.89 45.07 17.96
CA VAL A 4 -8.11 44.93 19.40
C VAL A 4 -6.87 44.25 19.96
N SER A 5 -6.05 45.02 20.67
CA SER A 5 -4.99 44.48 21.53
C SER A 5 -5.65 43.84 22.75
N VAL A 6 -5.43 42.55 22.95
CA VAL A 6 -5.83 41.87 24.19
C VAL A 6 -4.56 41.59 25.00
N GLU A 7 -4.64 42.02 26.25
CA GLU A 7 -3.56 42.24 27.20
C GLU A 7 -2.83 40.94 27.61
N LYS A 8 -1.51 41.05 27.73
CA LYS A 8 -0.65 40.07 28.40
C LYS A 8 -0.94 40.07 29.89
N LYS A 9 -1.45 38.95 30.42
CA LYS A 9 -1.40 38.64 31.85
C LYS A 9 -0.43 37.49 32.07
N VAL A 10 0.76 37.86 32.52
CA VAL A 10 1.83 36.93 32.92
C VAL A 10 1.50 36.40 34.31
N ILE A 11 1.39 35.09 34.49
CA ILE A 11 1.44 34.44 35.80
C ILE A 11 2.31 33.18 35.64
N GLY A 12 3.44 33.17 36.35
CA GLY A 12 4.22 31.96 36.61
C GLY A 12 5.56 31.92 35.90
N THR A 13 6.60 32.32 36.62
CA THR A 13 7.99 31.93 36.41
C THR A 13 8.10 30.40 36.46
N VAL A 14 8.44 29.78 35.33
CA VAL A 14 8.94 28.40 35.32
C VAL A 14 10.42 28.49 35.02
N GLU A 15 11.23 28.18 36.02
CA GLU A 15 12.67 28.01 35.83
C GLU A 15 12.89 26.93 34.77
N LEU A 16 13.43 27.35 33.62
CA LEU A 16 13.94 26.46 32.59
C LEU A 16 15.18 25.76 33.15
N ARG A 17 14.98 24.59 33.75
CA ARG A 17 16.06 23.62 33.89
C ARG A 17 16.12 22.83 32.59
N GLU A 18 17.13 23.11 31.78
CA GLU A 18 17.58 22.22 30.72
C GLU A 18 17.97 20.88 31.36
N GLU A 19 17.05 19.91 31.33
CA GLU A 19 17.45 18.50 31.36
C GLU A 19 16.98 17.90 30.05
N GLY A 20 17.96 17.58 29.20
CA GLY A 20 17.75 16.96 27.91
C GLY A 20 17.00 15.65 28.08
N VAL A 21 15.70 15.69 27.77
CA VAL A 21 14.94 14.47 27.48
C VAL A 21 15.36 14.08 26.06
N PRO A 22 16.13 13.00 25.85
CA PRO A 22 16.38 12.53 24.50
C PRO A 22 15.01 12.28 23.83
N PRO A 23 14.86 12.57 22.52
CA PRO A 23 13.60 12.28 21.84
C PRO A 23 13.25 10.82 22.14
N VAL A 24 12.10 10.60 22.76
CA VAL A 24 11.55 9.27 22.95
C VAL A 24 11.24 8.79 21.56
N VAL A 25 12.22 8.12 20.93
CA VAL A 25 12.01 7.39 19.70
C VAL A 25 10.92 6.39 20.07
N PRO A 26 9.72 6.45 19.44
CA PRO A 26 8.71 5.44 19.71
C PRO A 26 9.38 4.09 19.50
N PRO A 27 9.21 3.13 20.43
CA PRO A 27 9.81 1.82 20.25
C PRO A 27 9.41 1.33 18.86
N VAL A 28 10.39 0.96 18.05
CA VAL A 28 10.14 0.30 16.77
C VAL A 28 9.53 -1.04 17.12
N VAL A 29 8.21 -1.06 17.31
CA VAL A 29 7.48 -2.28 17.60
C VAL A 29 7.59 -3.11 16.33
N PRO A 30 8.26 -4.27 16.35
CA PRO A 30 8.29 -5.13 15.19
C PRO A 30 6.84 -5.43 14.81
N PRO A 31 6.51 -5.45 13.50
CA PRO A 31 5.17 -5.79 13.07
C PRO A 31 4.78 -7.11 13.71
N SER A 32 3.53 -7.22 14.15
CA SER A 32 3.05 -8.49 14.68
C SER A 32 3.32 -9.59 13.63
N PRO A 33 3.63 -10.83 14.05
CA PRO A 33 3.94 -11.91 13.11
C PRO A 33 2.85 -12.12 12.05
N ILE A 34 1.60 -11.78 12.38
CA ILE A 34 0.44 -11.79 11.46
C ILE A 34 0.57 -10.70 10.39
N ILE A 35 0.99 -9.49 10.77
CA ILE A 35 1.21 -8.39 9.82
C ILE A 35 2.40 -8.73 8.92
N ALA A 36 3.47 -9.30 9.48
CA ALA A 36 4.63 -9.73 8.70
C ALA A 36 4.23 -10.77 7.64
N SER A 37 3.48 -11.81 8.02
CA SER A 37 3.01 -12.82 7.06
C SER A 37 2.10 -12.22 5.98
N PHE A 38 1.21 -11.30 6.35
CA PHE A 38 0.35 -10.63 5.38
C PHE A 38 1.15 -9.80 4.37
N ILE A 39 2.20 -9.11 4.82
CA ILE A 39 3.08 -8.34 3.92
C ILE A 39 3.81 -9.26 2.95
N ASP A 40 4.33 -10.39 3.43
CA ASP A 40 5.07 -11.34 2.59
C ASP A 40 4.17 -12.00 1.54
N GLU A 41 2.96 -12.41 1.93
CA GLU A 41 1.94 -12.92 1.01
C GLU A 41 1.56 -11.86 -0.04
N HIS A 42 1.32 -10.62 0.40
CA HIS A 42 0.97 -9.53 -0.51
C HIS A 42 2.08 -9.25 -1.52
N ARG A 43 3.35 -9.31 -1.08
CA ARG A 43 4.52 -9.19 -1.97
C ARG A 43 4.60 -10.34 -2.97
N LYS A 44 4.33 -11.57 -2.53
CA LYS A 44 4.31 -12.76 -3.40
C LYS A 44 3.23 -12.63 -4.48
N LEU A 45 2.02 -12.23 -4.11
CA LEU A 45 0.92 -11.99 -5.05
C LEU A 45 1.25 -10.89 -6.06
N LYS A 46 1.86 -9.79 -5.60
CA LYS A 46 2.35 -8.73 -6.50
C LYS A 46 3.38 -9.27 -7.50
N ALA A 47 4.32 -10.09 -7.06
CA ALA A 47 5.34 -10.66 -7.94
C ALA A 47 4.73 -11.58 -9.02
N ILE A 48 3.67 -12.33 -8.68
CA ILE A 48 2.91 -13.15 -9.65
C ILE A 48 2.29 -12.24 -10.72
N ILE A 49 1.58 -11.20 -10.29
CA ILE A 49 0.96 -10.22 -11.20
C ILE A 49 2.01 -9.58 -12.11
N ASP A 50 3.12 -9.12 -11.55
CA ASP A 50 4.21 -8.49 -12.31
C ASP A 50 4.84 -9.47 -13.31
N LYS A 51 5.08 -10.73 -12.92
CA LYS A 51 5.64 -11.78 -13.78
C LYS A 51 4.75 -12.10 -14.97
N HIS A 52 3.44 -12.19 -14.79
CA HIS A 52 2.49 -12.34 -15.90
C HIS A 52 2.40 -11.05 -16.73
N GLY A 53 2.42 -9.89 -16.07
CA GLY A 53 2.39 -8.60 -16.74
C GLY A 53 3.57 -8.34 -17.68
N THR A 54 4.79 -8.80 -17.35
CA THR A 54 5.94 -8.69 -18.27
C THR A 54 5.75 -9.45 -19.58
N ARG A 55 4.89 -10.48 -19.60
CA ARG A 55 4.49 -11.23 -20.81
C ARG A 55 3.32 -10.57 -21.55
N GLY A 56 2.72 -9.54 -20.97
CA GLY A 56 1.48 -8.92 -21.45
C GLY A 56 0.25 -9.74 -21.11
N GLU A 57 0.31 -10.55 -20.05
CA GLU A 57 -0.77 -11.44 -19.61
C GLU A 57 -1.41 -10.89 -18.35
N CYS A 58 -2.73 -11.03 -18.26
CA CYS A 58 -3.50 -10.76 -17.05
C CYS A 58 -3.66 -12.03 -16.22
N VAL A 59 -3.77 -11.88 -14.91
CA VAL A 59 -3.95 -13.00 -13.99
C VAL A 59 -5.41 -13.10 -13.54
N THR A 60 -5.87 -14.33 -13.30
CA THR A 60 -7.18 -14.54 -12.69
C THR A 60 -7.04 -14.74 -11.18
N ARG A 61 -8.15 -14.61 -10.45
CA ARG A 61 -8.24 -15.02 -9.04
C ARG A 61 -7.70 -16.43 -8.83
N GLY A 62 -8.11 -17.40 -9.65
CA GLY A 62 -7.65 -18.78 -9.56
C GLY A 62 -6.14 -18.93 -9.72
N THR A 63 -5.51 -18.17 -10.62
CA THR A 63 -4.04 -18.14 -10.77
C THR A 63 -3.37 -17.58 -9.52
N MET A 64 -3.89 -16.49 -8.96
CA MET A 64 -3.35 -15.92 -7.72
C MET A 64 -3.50 -16.86 -6.52
N GLU A 65 -4.62 -17.58 -6.43
CA GLU A 65 -4.84 -18.55 -5.35
C GLU A 65 -3.90 -19.76 -5.50
N SER A 66 -3.75 -20.28 -6.72
CA SER A 66 -2.91 -21.43 -7.01
C SER A 66 -1.42 -21.13 -6.87
N GLU A 67 -0.92 -20.00 -7.37
CA GLU A 67 0.51 -19.65 -7.30
C GLU A 67 0.88 -18.95 -5.98
N GLY A 68 -0.07 -18.20 -5.42
CA GLY A 68 0.11 -17.44 -4.19
C GLY A 68 0.01 -18.29 -2.93
N GLU A 69 -0.68 -19.44 -3.00
CA GLU A 69 -1.01 -20.29 -1.84
C GLU A 69 -1.85 -19.54 -0.79
N VAL A 70 -2.64 -18.56 -1.24
CA VAL A 70 -3.56 -17.78 -0.40
C VAL A 70 -4.96 -17.96 -0.97
N MET A 71 -5.95 -18.26 -0.12
CA MET A 71 -7.32 -18.59 -0.58
C MET A 71 -8.38 -17.88 0.26
N GLY A 72 -9.61 -17.86 -0.26
CA GLY A 72 -10.80 -17.41 0.46
C GLY A 72 -10.71 -15.95 0.92
N GLU A 73 -11.20 -15.68 2.14
CA GLU A 73 -11.27 -14.32 2.72
C GLU A 73 -9.90 -13.62 2.76
N ARG A 74 -8.81 -14.37 2.96
CA ARG A 74 -7.46 -13.80 2.98
C ARG A 74 -7.03 -13.29 1.59
N MET A 75 -7.44 -13.98 0.53
CA MET A 75 -7.24 -13.51 -0.85
C MET A 75 -8.08 -12.24 -1.10
N ASP A 76 -9.32 -12.21 -0.63
CA ASP A 76 -10.19 -11.03 -0.77
C ASP A 76 -9.58 -9.79 -0.11
N MET A 77 -8.99 -9.95 1.08
CA MET A 77 -8.27 -8.86 1.75
C MET A 77 -7.09 -8.33 0.92
N HIS A 78 -6.30 -9.22 0.29
CA HIS A 78 -5.21 -8.77 -0.58
C HIS A 78 -5.72 -8.06 -1.83
N ILE A 79 -6.76 -8.60 -2.49
CA ILE A 79 -7.39 -7.97 -3.66
C ILE A 79 -7.89 -6.58 -3.31
N GLN A 80 -8.56 -6.42 -2.17
CA GLN A 80 -9.02 -5.13 -1.69
C GLN A 80 -7.85 -4.15 -1.48
N LYS A 81 -6.76 -4.61 -0.84
CA LYS A 81 -5.57 -3.77 -0.63
C LYS A 81 -4.91 -3.36 -1.94
N PHE A 82 -4.85 -4.23 -2.92
CA PHE A 82 -4.31 -3.87 -4.23
C PHE A 82 -5.17 -2.83 -4.97
N LYS A 83 -6.52 -2.91 -4.85
CA LYS A 83 -7.44 -1.92 -5.41
C LYS A 83 -7.27 -0.55 -4.74
N GLU A 84 -7.09 -0.51 -3.42
CA GLU A 84 -6.83 0.74 -2.67
C GLU A 84 -5.54 1.43 -3.11
N HIS A 85 -4.53 0.67 -3.50
CA HIS A 85 -3.21 1.18 -3.90
C HIS A 85 -3.01 1.29 -5.41
N ASP A 86 -4.05 1.08 -6.22
CA ASP A 86 -4.01 1.17 -7.69
C ASP A 86 -2.82 0.37 -8.28
N VAL A 87 -2.60 -0.84 -7.76
CA VAL A 87 -1.47 -1.69 -8.19
C VAL A 87 -1.82 -2.43 -9.48
N PHE A 88 -3.10 -2.71 -9.70
CA PHE A 88 -3.63 -3.33 -10.91
C PHE A 88 -4.98 -2.74 -11.28
N GLU A 89 -5.37 -2.97 -12.53
CA GLU A 89 -6.71 -2.69 -13.02
C GLU A 89 -7.48 -4.01 -13.11
N SER A 90 -8.71 -4.02 -12.61
CA SER A 90 -9.62 -5.15 -12.82
C SER A 90 -10.24 -5.02 -14.21
N ILE A 91 -9.90 -5.92 -15.13
CA ILE A 91 -10.53 -5.98 -16.45
C ILE A 91 -11.87 -6.72 -16.37
N THR A 92 -12.00 -7.69 -15.47
CA THR A 92 -13.24 -8.42 -15.18
C THR A 92 -13.39 -8.64 -13.67
N GLU A 93 -14.51 -9.24 -13.23
CA GLU A 93 -14.73 -9.55 -11.81
C GLU A 93 -13.63 -10.42 -11.20
N GLU A 94 -13.01 -11.27 -12.01
CA GLU A 94 -11.95 -12.21 -11.59
C GLU A 94 -10.59 -11.94 -12.25
N GLY A 95 -10.50 -10.99 -13.18
CA GLY A 95 -9.32 -10.73 -14.02
C GLY A 95 -8.59 -9.45 -13.59
N PHE A 96 -7.33 -9.61 -13.20
CA PHE A 96 -6.47 -8.55 -12.70
C PHE A 96 -5.25 -8.36 -13.61
N CYS A 97 -5.01 -7.13 -14.02
CA CYS A 97 -3.89 -6.80 -14.90
C CYS A 97 -3.00 -5.76 -14.24
N GLY A 98 -1.73 -6.12 -14.05
CA GLY A 98 -0.74 -5.15 -13.63
C GLY A 98 -0.59 -4.03 -14.68
N LYS A 99 -0.17 -2.84 -14.23
CA LYS A 99 0.04 -1.68 -15.11
C LYS A 99 0.98 -1.98 -16.29
N GLU A 100 2.01 -2.79 -16.06
CA GLU A 100 2.93 -3.24 -17.12
C GLU A 100 2.26 -4.16 -18.15
N ALA A 101 1.33 -5.01 -17.72
CA ALA A 101 0.56 -5.88 -18.62
C ALA A 101 -0.25 -5.02 -19.60
N LEU A 102 -0.97 -4.03 -19.05
CA LEU A 102 -1.79 -3.10 -19.82
C LEU A 102 -0.96 -2.27 -20.79
N LYS A 103 0.19 -1.76 -20.35
CA LYS A 103 1.11 -1.00 -21.20
C LYS A 103 1.59 -1.84 -22.38
N ARG A 104 1.99 -3.10 -22.14
CA ARG A 104 2.43 -4.02 -23.20
C ARG A 104 1.30 -4.43 -24.13
N LEU A 105 0.12 -4.70 -23.59
CA LEU A 105 -1.07 -5.00 -24.39
C LEU A 105 -1.44 -3.83 -25.30
N LYS A 106 -1.41 -2.60 -24.78
CA LYS A 106 -1.65 -1.39 -25.57
C LYS A 106 -0.64 -1.25 -26.72
N THR A 107 0.66 -1.43 -26.44
CA THR A 107 1.69 -1.36 -27.49
C THR A 107 1.51 -2.44 -28.55
N LYS A 108 1.10 -3.67 -28.18
CA LYS A 108 0.82 -4.73 -29.16
C LYS A 108 -0.36 -4.35 -30.06
N LEU A 109 -1.45 -3.85 -29.47
CA LEU A 109 -2.64 -3.43 -30.22
C LEU A 109 -2.36 -2.25 -31.17
N GLU A 110 -1.53 -1.28 -30.76
CA GLU A 110 -1.11 -0.15 -31.60
C GLU A 110 -0.24 -0.57 -32.79
N VAL A 111 0.38 -1.75 -32.76
CA VAL A 111 1.18 -2.30 -33.87
C VAL A 111 0.33 -3.14 -34.83
N GLU A 112 -0.78 -3.71 -34.35
CA GLU A 112 -1.70 -4.54 -35.15
C GLU A 112 -2.82 -3.74 -35.85
N LEU A 113 -2.98 -2.46 -35.51
CA LEU A 113 -3.91 -1.49 -36.14
C LEU A 113 -3.19 -0.62 -37.17
#